data_AF-A0A7T7U1V3-F1
#
_entry.id   AF-A0A7T7U1V3-F1
#
_cell.length_a   1.000
_cell.length_b   1.000
_cell.length_c   1.000
_cell.angle_alpha   90.00
_cell.angle_beta   90.00
_cell.angle_gamma   90.00
#
_symmetry.space_group_name_H-M   'P 1'
#
loop_
_entity.id
_entity.type
_entity.pdbx_description
1 polymer ?
#
loop_
_entity_poly.entity_id
_entity_poly.type
_entity_poly.pdbx_seq_one_letter_code
_entity_poly.pdbx_strand_id
1 'polypeptide(L)'
;MNQINSLQPIPKDLFFKITILKSMMYCGVLWGLYHQQGWAMMSDHEDFIFPFWLNGLQAQKYAERHWPNYTPRKITSADFQDLLLPTLTRLNVTPALCNSSSQKFKLTTQQMRHFFFAESLQSA
;
A
#
# COMPACT_ATOMS: atom_id res chain seq x y z
N MET A 1 22.41 14.06 32.66
CA MET A 1 20.95 14.25 32.51
C MET A 1 20.61 13.95 31.05
N ASN A 2 19.96 12.82 30.79
CA ASN A 2 19.69 12.37 29.42
C ASN A 2 18.59 13.24 28.80
N GLN A 3 18.92 13.94 27.72
CA GLN A 3 17.95 14.66 26.91
C GLN A 3 17.04 13.65 26.24
N ILE A 4 15.78 13.58 26.71
CA ILE A 4 14.73 12.85 26.02
C ILE A 4 14.42 13.68 24.77
N ASN A 5 14.98 13.28 23.63
CA ASN A 5 14.66 13.84 22.33
C ASN A 5 13.14 13.88 22.18
N SER A 6 12.59 15.08 21.92
CA SER A 6 11.16 15.28 21.78
C SER A 6 10.66 14.48 20.59
N LEU A 7 10.02 13.34 20.88
CA LEU A 7 9.28 12.58 19.89
C LEU A 7 8.14 13.47 19.43
N GLN A 8 8.28 14.06 18.25
CA GLN A 8 7.23 14.84 17.60
C GLN A 8 6.02 13.90 17.45
N PRO A 9 4.83 14.27 17.97
CA PRO A 9 3.65 13.44 17.79
C PRO A 9 3.37 13.30 16.29
N ILE A 10 3.17 12.06 15.84
CA ILE A 10 2.76 11.76 14.47
C ILE A 10 1.52 12.63 14.17
N PRO A 11 1.49 13.38 13.05
CA PRO A 11 0.32 14.15 12.66
C PRO A 11 -0.92 13.24 12.70
N LYS A 12 -1.99 13.68 13.37
CA LYS A 12 -3.18 12.84 13.64
C LYS A 12 -3.69 12.17 12.36
N ASP A 13 -3.68 12.87 11.23
CA ASP A 13 -4.08 12.33 9.92
C ASP A 13 -3.21 11.16 9.44
N LEU A 14 -1.90 11.22 9.69
CA LEU A 14 -0.97 10.14 9.36
C LEU A 14 -1.23 8.92 10.26
N PHE A 15 -1.46 9.15 11.56
CA PHE A 15 -1.83 8.10 12.51
C PHE A 15 -3.16 7.41 12.11
N PHE A 16 -4.18 8.17 11.74
CA PHE A 16 -5.46 7.61 11.28
C PHE A 16 -5.29 6.81 9.98
N LYS A 17 -4.54 7.31 9.00
CA LYS A 17 -4.26 6.58 7.75
C LYS A 17 -3.53 5.26 8.02
N ILE A 18 -2.52 5.28 8.88
CA ILE A 18 -1.78 4.07 9.27
C ILE A 18 -2.71 3.10 10.01
N THR A 19 -3.56 3.58 10.93
CA THR A 19 -4.49 2.72 11.68
C THR A 19 -5.52 2.06 10.76
N ILE A 20 -6.09 2.80 9.82
CA ILE A 20 -7.03 2.26 8.83
C ILE A 20 -6.35 1.22 7.94
N LEU A 21 -5.13 1.53 7.46
CA LEU A 21 -4.33 0.57 6.69
C LEU A 21 -4.02 -0.70 7.49
N LYS A 22 -3.63 -0.58 8.77
CA LYS A 22 -3.31 -1.73 9.64
C LYS A 22 -4.54 -2.62 9.84
N SER A 23 -5.69 -2.03 10.14
CA SER A 23 -6.96 -2.76 10.25
C SER A 23 -7.38 -3.42 8.93
N MET A 24 -7.17 -2.78 7.79
CA MET A 24 -7.60 -3.32 6.49
C MET A 24 -6.66 -4.38 5.92
N MET A 25 -5.37 -4.29 6.25
CA MET A 25 -4.40 -5.37 6.01
C MET A 25 -4.71 -6.59 6.87
N TYR A 26 -5.09 -6.37 8.13
CA TYR A 26 -5.59 -7.44 9.00
C TYR A 26 -6.89 -8.06 8.46
N CYS A 27 -7.79 -7.25 7.90
CA CYS A 27 -9.01 -7.73 7.24
C CYS A 27 -8.79 -8.30 5.82
N GLY A 28 -7.54 -8.30 5.30
CA GLY A 28 -7.17 -8.92 4.03
C GLY A 28 -7.89 -8.37 2.79
N VAL A 29 -8.22 -7.08 2.77
CA VAL A 29 -9.00 -6.44 1.69
C VAL A 29 -8.17 -5.40 0.93
N LEU A 30 -6.98 -5.79 0.49
CA LEU A 30 -6.21 -5.01 -0.48
C LEU A 30 -6.63 -5.40 -1.90
N TRP A 31 -6.66 -4.41 -2.80
CA TRP A 31 -7.01 -4.60 -4.19
C TRP A 31 -5.98 -3.93 -5.07
N GLY A 32 -5.51 -4.63 -6.08
CA GLY A 32 -4.70 -4.08 -7.16
C GLY A 32 -5.40 -4.26 -8.50
N LEU A 33 -4.79 -3.75 -9.55
CA LEU A 33 -5.24 -3.95 -10.93
C LEU A 33 -4.34 -4.93 -11.64
N TYR A 34 -4.94 -5.95 -12.26
CA TYR A 34 -4.23 -7.04 -12.90
C TYR A 34 -4.69 -7.21 -14.35
N HIS A 35 -3.72 -7.38 -15.24
CA HIS A 35 -3.92 -7.77 -16.63
C HIS A 35 -3.21 -9.11 -16.87
N GLN A 36 -3.51 -9.81 -17.96
CA GLN A 36 -3.01 -11.16 -18.27
C GLN A 36 -1.48 -11.33 -18.13
N GLN A 37 -0.73 -10.25 -18.24
CA GLN A 37 0.74 -10.22 -18.20
C GLN A 37 1.33 -9.70 -16.88
N GLY A 38 0.51 -9.22 -15.92
CA GLY A 38 1.02 -8.75 -14.64
C GLY A 38 0.19 -7.68 -13.94
N TRP A 39 0.77 -7.17 -12.85
CA TRP A 39 0.22 -6.11 -12.03
C TRP A 39 0.42 -4.74 -12.68
N ALA A 40 -0.57 -3.86 -12.52
CA ALA A 40 -0.49 -2.50 -13.00
C ALA A 40 0.48 -1.66 -12.15
N MET A 41 1.33 -0.89 -12.82
CA MET A 41 2.23 0.10 -12.22
C MET A 41 2.12 1.39 -13.02
N MET A 42 2.33 2.53 -12.38
CA MET A 42 2.32 3.82 -13.05
C MET A 42 3.52 4.67 -12.67
N SER A 43 3.96 5.52 -13.59
CA SER A 43 4.88 6.62 -13.29
C SER A 43 4.15 7.70 -12.49
N ASP A 44 4.80 8.22 -11.46
CA ASP A 44 4.35 9.35 -10.67
C ASP A 44 5.54 10.32 -10.49
N HIS A 45 5.67 11.23 -11.46
CA HIS A 45 6.85 12.07 -11.65
C HIS A 45 8.12 11.26 -11.88
N GLU A 46 9.11 11.35 -10.99
CA GLU A 46 10.38 10.62 -11.09
C GLU A 46 10.32 9.21 -10.47
N ASP A 47 9.21 8.87 -9.80
CA ASP A 47 9.03 7.58 -9.15
C ASP A 47 8.11 6.65 -9.94
N PHE A 48 8.30 5.34 -9.75
CA PHE A 48 7.29 4.35 -10.11
C PHE A 48 6.47 3.97 -8.88
N ILE A 49 5.16 3.89 -9.06
CA ILE A 49 4.25 3.48 -8.00
C ILE A 49 3.42 2.27 -8.38
N PHE A 50 3.11 1.48 -7.36
CA PHE A 50 2.13 0.41 -7.41
C PHE A 50 0.85 0.89 -6.75
N PRO A 51 -0.18 1.27 -7.52
CA PRO A 51 -1.44 1.73 -6.95
C PRO A 51 -2.25 0.55 -6.40
N PHE A 52 -2.74 0.71 -5.18
CA PHE A 52 -3.66 -0.25 -4.56
C PHE A 52 -4.80 0.48 -3.86
N TRP A 53 -5.88 -0.26 -3.60
CA TRP A 53 -7.12 0.25 -3.02
C TRP A 53 -7.58 -0.63 -1.87
N LEU A 54 -8.39 -0.05 -1.00
CA LEU A 54 -9.00 -0.74 0.14
C LEU A 54 -10.36 -1.36 -0.21
N ASN A 55 -10.84 -1.14 -1.44
CA ASN A 55 -12.12 -1.62 -1.94
C ASN A 55 -12.04 -1.90 -3.44
N GLY A 56 -12.49 -3.08 -3.88
CA GLY A 56 -12.55 -3.48 -5.27
C GLY A 56 -13.39 -2.55 -6.15
N LEU A 57 -14.45 -1.95 -5.61
CA LEU A 57 -15.27 -0.98 -6.36
C LEU A 57 -14.49 0.29 -6.71
N GLN A 58 -13.59 0.75 -5.84
CA GLN A 58 -12.74 1.91 -6.13
C GLN A 58 -11.70 1.55 -7.19
N ALA A 59 -11.08 0.36 -7.09
CA ALA A 59 -10.18 -0.16 -8.11
C ALA A 59 -10.88 -0.29 -9.47
N GLN A 60 -12.12 -0.79 -9.49
CA GLN A 60 -12.91 -0.93 -10.72
C GLN A 60 -13.19 0.41 -11.38
N LYS A 61 -13.72 1.38 -10.61
CA LYS A 61 -14.01 2.72 -11.12
C LYS A 61 -12.76 3.41 -11.66
N TYR A 62 -11.61 3.16 -11.05
CA TYR A 62 -10.33 3.67 -11.53
C TYR A 62 -9.93 2.99 -12.85
N ALA A 63 -10.03 1.66 -12.94
CA ALA A 63 -9.72 0.90 -14.14
C ALA A 63 -10.58 1.33 -15.33
N GLU A 64 -11.90 1.46 -15.15
CA GLU A 64 -12.82 1.91 -16.22
C GLU A 64 -12.43 3.27 -16.82
N ARG A 65 -11.84 4.16 -16.03
CA ARG A 65 -11.45 5.50 -16.47
C ARG A 65 -10.04 5.57 -17.05
N HIS A 66 -9.10 4.82 -16.48
CA HIS A 66 -7.68 4.99 -16.77
C HIS A 66 -7.06 3.76 -17.44
N TRP A 67 -7.51 2.56 -17.08
CA TRP A 67 -6.92 1.27 -17.49
C TRP A 67 -8.01 0.25 -17.83
N PRO A 68 -8.77 0.44 -18.93
CA PRO A 68 -9.97 -0.35 -19.23
C PRO A 68 -9.71 -1.85 -19.44
N ASN A 69 -8.46 -2.21 -19.77
CA ASN A 69 -8.05 -3.61 -19.95
C ASN A 69 -7.62 -4.29 -18.65
N TYR A 70 -7.53 -3.57 -17.54
CA TYR A 70 -7.12 -4.13 -16.26
C TYR A 70 -8.35 -4.44 -15.40
N THR A 71 -8.27 -5.53 -14.64
CA THR A 71 -9.36 -5.97 -13.76
C THR A 71 -8.94 -5.88 -12.29
N PRO A 72 -9.85 -5.47 -11.38
CA PRO A 72 -9.60 -5.52 -9.94
C PRO A 72 -9.33 -6.95 -9.48
N ARG A 73 -8.21 -7.13 -8.80
CA ARG A 73 -7.83 -8.39 -8.19
C ARG A 73 -7.53 -8.17 -6.71
N LYS A 74 -8.18 -8.99 -5.87
CA LYS A 74 -7.92 -9.02 -4.43
C LYS A 74 -6.51 -9.53 -4.17
N ILE A 75 -5.83 -8.88 -3.23
CA ILE A 75 -4.50 -9.22 -2.74
C ILE A 75 -4.65 -9.55 -1.26
N THR A 76 -4.19 -10.74 -0.88
CA THR A 76 -4.20 -11.14 0.53
C THR A 76 -3.08 -10.42 1.28
N SER A 77 -3.20 -10.33 2.61
CA SER A 77 -2.15 -9.72 3.43
C SER A 77 -0.80 -10.46 3.29
N ALA A 78 -0.84 -11.80 3.27
CA ALA A 78 0.33 -12.65 3.07
C ALA A 78 0.94 -12.46 1.68
N ASP A 79 0.14 -12.49 0.60
CA ASP A 79 0.66 -12.23 -0.75
C ASP A 79 1.28 -10.83 -0.86
N PHE A 80 0.67 -9.85 -0.19
CA PHE A 80 1.21 -8.50 -0.15
C PHE A 80 2.58 -8.48 0.54
N GLN A 81 2.69 -9.11 1.72
CA GLN A 81 3.90 -9.17 2.53
C GLN A 81 5.04 -9.94 1.86
N ASP A 82 4.75 -11.17 1.43
CA ASP A 82 5.77 -12.17 1.13
C ASP A 82 6.15 -12.18 -0.35
N LEU A 83 5.24 -11.73 -1.23
CA LEU A 83 5.45 -11.73 -2.68
C LEU A 83 5.59 -10.31 -3.25
N LEU A 84 4.60 -9.44 -2.99
CA LEU A 84 4.57 -8.11 -3.60
C LEU A 84 5.62 -7.18 -3.01
N LEU A 85 5.70 -7.03 -1.68
CA LEU A 85 6.65 -6.07 -1.08
C LEU A 85 8.11 -6.34 -1.47
N PRO A 86 8.63 -7.59 -1.47
CA PRO A 86 9.98 -7.89 -1.97
C PRO A 86 10.15 -7.57 -3.46
N THR A 87 9.13 -7.88 -4.27
CA THR A 87 9.14 -7.58 -5.71
C THR A 87 9.18 -6.08 -5.97
N LEU A 88 8.36 -5.29 -5.26
CA LEU A 88 8.34 -3.83 -5.36
C LEU A 88 9.66 -3.22 -4.88
N THR A 89 10.27 -3.76 -3.81
CA THR A 89 11.62 -3.33 -3.38
C THR A 89 12.64 -3.55 -4.50
N ARG A 90 12.65 -4.73 -5.14
CA ARG A 90 13.59 -5.06 -6.22
C ARG A 90 13.41 -4.18 -7.46
N LEU A 91 12.18 -3.81 -7.78
CA LEU A 91 11.85 -2.97 -8.94
C LEU A 91 11.95 -1.47 -8.66
N ASN A 92 12.33 -1.06 -7.44
CA ASN A 92 12.31 0.33 -6.99
C ASN A 92 10.93 1.01 -7.18
N VAL A 93 9.86 0.28 -6.87
CA VAL A 93 8.47 0.74 -7.00
C VAL A 93 7.89 0.99 -5.62
N THR A 94 7.24 2.15 -5.44
CA THR A 94 6.63 2.55 -4.17
C THR A 94 5.16 2.18 -4.13
N PRO A 95 4.69 1.38 -3.15
CA PRO A 95 3.27 1.12 -3.00
C PRO A 95 2.52 2.39 -2.57
N ALA A 96 1.41 2.68 -3.26
CA ALA A 96 0.62 3.87 -3.05
C ALA A 96 -0.87 3.52 -2.86
N LEU A 97 -1.42 3.90 -1.72
CA LEU A 97 -2.85 3.80 -1.48
C LEU A 97 -3.56 4.91 -2.27
N CYS A 98 -4.38 4.50 -3.22
CA CYS A 98 -5.20 5.40 -4.02
C CYS A 98 -6.62 5.50 -3.45
N ASN A 99 -7.19 6.69 -3.48
CA ASN A 99 -8.57 6.95 -3.09
C ASN A 99 -9.37 7.62 -4.22
N SER A 100 -10.67 7.82 -3.99
CA SER A 100 -11.56 8.45 -4.95
C SER A 100 -11.28 9.95 -5.20
N SER A 101 -10.51 10.62 -4.33
CA SER A 101 -10.18 12.04 -4.45
C SER A 101 -8.84 12.29 -5.18
N SER A 102 -8.33 11.29 -5.90
CA SER A 102 -7.04 11.34 -6.61
C SER A 102 -5.82 11.57 -5.70
N GLN A 103 -6.01 11.51 -4.38
CA GLN A 103 -4.90 11.58 -3.44
C GLN A 103 -4.25 10.21 -3.35
N LYS A 104 -2.92 10.20 -3.35
CA LYS A 104 -2.10 9.01 -3.24
C LYS A 104 -1.33 9.08 -1.92
N PHE A 105 -1.52 8.09 -1.08
CA PHE A 105 -0.74 7.94 0.14
C PHE A 105 0.37 6.93 -0.09
N LYS A 106 1.59 7.44 -0.31
CA LYS A 106 2.78 6.64 -0.57
C LYS A 106 3.45 6.25 0.74
N LEU A 107 3.82 4.98 0.87
CA LEU A 107 4.72 4.50 1.91
C LEU A 107 5.80 3.65 1.25
N THR A 108 7.04 3.77 1.69
CA THR A 108 8.10 2.90 1.18
C THR A 108 7.80 1.44 1.55
N THR A 109 8.39 0.50 0.80
CA THR A 109 8.23 -0.93 1.12
C THR A 109 8.72 -1.28 2.52
N GLN A 110 9.74 -0.58 3.03
CA GLN A 110 10.20 -0.72 4.43
C GLN A 110 9.18 -0.17 5.43
N GLN A 111 8.59 1.00 5.15
CA GLN A 111 7.53 1.57 5.99
C GLN A 111 6.30 0.66 6.02
N MET A 112 5.89 0.11 4.87
CA MET A 112 4.81 -0.88 4.80
C MET A 112 5.12 -2.10 5.69
N ARG A 113 6.33 -2.67 5.59
CA ARG A 113 6.75 -3.77 6.47
C ARG A 113 6.70 -3.39 7.94
N HIS A 114 7.23 -2.23 8.29
CA HIS A 114 7.30 -1.79 9.68
C HIS A 114 5.92 -1.53 10.28
N PHE A 115 5.05 -0.78 9.61
CA PHE A 115 3.76 -0.39 10.17
C PHE A 115 2.74 -1.53 10.20
N PHE A 116 2.86 -2.50 9.29
CA PHE A 116 1.81 -3.50 9.10
C PHE A 116 2.20 -4.93 9.43
N PHE A 117 3.51 -5.25 9.46
CA PHE A 117 3.99 -6.61 9.60
C PHE A 117 5.04 -6.82 10.71
N ALA A 118 5.50 -5.75 11.38
CA ALA A 118 6.54 -5.84 12.41
C ALA A 118 6.15 -6.64 13.67
N GLU A 119 4.85 -6.79 13.97
CA GLU A 119 4.38 -7.56 15.14
C GLU A 119 4.42 -9.08 14.94
N SER A 120 4.71 -9.58 13.73
CA SER A 120 4.85 -11.02 13.45
C SER A 120 6.18 -11.63 13.95
N LEU A 121 7.12 -10.81 14.44
CA LEU A 121 8.45 -11.25 14.88
C LEU A 121 8.57 -11.59 16.38
N GLN A 122 7.46 -11.59 17.14
CA GLN A 122 7.48 -11.90 18.60
C GLN A 122 6.87 -13.27 18.96
N SER A 123 6.60 -14.13 17.99
CA SER A 123 6.13 -15.50 18.28
C SER A 123 6.86 -16.52 17.39
N ALA A 124 8.09 -16.86 17.78
CA ALA A 124 8.76 -18.12 17.45
C ALA A 124 9.78 -18.44 18.54
#